data_AF-A0A2J8Y570-F1
#
_entry.id   AF-A0A2J8Y570-F1
#
_cell.length_a   1.000
_cell.length_b   1.000
_cell.length_c   1.000
_cell.angle_alpha   90.00
_cell.angle_beta   90.00
_cell.angle_gamma   90.00
#
_symmetry.space_group_name_H-M   'P 1'
#
loop_
_entity.id
_entity.type
_entity.pdbx_description
1 polymer ?
#
loop_
_entity_poly.entity_id
_entity_poly.type
_entity_poly.pdbx_seq_one_letter_code
_entity_poly.pdbx_strand_id
1 'polypeptide(L)'
;MDASSSEMKAPVLPEPIHPIQPKTVKDFQEDVEKVKSSGDWKAVHDFYLTTFDSFPELNAAFKKDATASFNTIEDSGINAKFVNAVYDTLLNTPQDIQKTVLKGIINSLLREWKG
;
A
#
# COMPACT_ATOMS: atom_id res chain seq x y z
N MET A 1 -38.35 -42.99 -2.77
CA MET A 1 -37.30 -42.13 -2.21
C MET A 1 -36.10 -42.31 -3.09
N ASP A 2 -35.57 -41.25 -3.70
CA ASP A 2 -34.14 -41.05 -3.88
C ASP A 2 -33.93 -39.56 -4.18
N ALA A 3 -33.09 -38.95 -3.35
CA ALA A 3 -33.01 -37.51 -3.15
C ALA A 3 -32.08 -36.85 -4.20
N SER A 4 -32.56 -35.77 -4.82
CA SER A 4 -31.74 -34.88 -5.63
C SER A 4 -30.73 -34.15 -4.74
N SER A 5 -29.44 -34.40 -4.99
CA SER A 5 -28.34 -33.63 -4.39
C SER A 5 -28.25 -32.28 -5.08
N SER A 6 -28.81 -31.25 -4.45
CA SER A 6 -28.66 -29.86 -4.84
C SER A 6 -27.26 -29.39 -4.42
N GLU A 7 -26.33 -29.32 -5.37
CA GLU A 7 -25.00 -28.75 -5.18
C GLU A 7 -25.13 -27.29 -4.74
N MET A 8 -24.86 -27.03 -3.46
CA MET A 8 -24.82 -25.70 -2.88
C MET A 8 -23.54 -25.02 -3.39
N LYS A 9 -23.67 -24.19 -4.42
CA LYS A 9 -22.58 -23.38 -4.97
C LYS A 9 -22.11 -22.43 -3.86
N ALA A 10 -20.99 -22.78 -3.22
CA ALA A 10 -20.35 -21.93 -2.22
C ALA A 10 -20.10 -20.53 -2.82
N PRO A 11 -20.33 -19.44 -2.06
CA PRO A 11 -19.92 -18.11 -2.51
C PRO A 11 -18.44 -18.14 -2.84
N VAL A 12 -18.10 -17.76 -4.07
CA VAL A 12 -16.72 -17.59 -4.52
C VAL A 12 -16.10 -16.54 -3.60
N LEU A 13 -15.19 -16.98 -2.74
CA LEU A 13 -14.38 -16.09 -1.91
C LEU A 13 -13.71 -15.08 -2.86
N PRO A 14 -13.75 -13.76 -2.56
CA PRO A 14 -12.98 -12.80 -3.34
C PRO A 14 -11.52 -13.29 -3.34
N GLU A 15 -10.97 -13.47 -4.54
CA GLU A 15 -9.56 -13.80 -4.72
C GLU A 15 -8.75 -12.80 -3.88
N PRO A 16 -7.77 -13.25 -3.08
CA PRO A 16 -6.86 -12.32 -2.42
C PRO A 16 -6.29 -11.45 -3.52
N ILE A 17 -6.60 -10.15 -3.50
CA ILE A 17 -5.99 -9.21 -4.43
C ILE A 17 -4.50 -9.28 -4.09
N HIS A 18 -3.75 -10.02 -4.90
CA HIS A 18 -2.31 -10.06 -4.80
C HIS A 18 -1.82 -8.60 -4.83
N PRO A 19 -0.86 -8.22 -3.97
CA PRO A 19 -0.33 -6.87 -3.95
C PRO A 19 -0.02 -6.44 -5.38
N ILE A 20 -0.74 -5.43 -5.84
CA ILE A 20 -0.49 -4.80 -7.14
C ILE A 20 0.97 -4.38 -7.06
N GLN A 21 1.79 -4.95 -7.95
CA GLN A 21 3.26 -4.91 -7.89
C GLN A 21 3.79 -3.68 -7.15
N PRO A 22 4.67 -3.84 -6.15
CA PRO A 22 5.14 -2.73 -5.36
C PRO A 22 5.72 -1.67 -6.29
N LYS A 23 5.07 -0.50 -6.34
CA LYS A 23 5.52 0.64 -7.13
C LYS A 23 6.97 0.90 -6.75
N THR A 24 7.87 0.86 -7.72
CA THR A 24 9.29 1.04 -7.42
C THR A 24 9.56 2.50 -7.04
N VAL A 25 10.67 2.75 -6.36
CA VAL A 25 11.11 4.10 -6.02
C VAL A 25 11.17 5.01 -7.25
N LYS A 26 11.55 4.46 -8.41
CA LYS A 26 11.60 5.19 -9.67
C LYS A 26 10.21 5.57 -10.16
N ASP A 27 9.27 4.63 -10.15
CA ASP A 27 7.89 4.87 -10.58
C ASP A 27 7.24 5.99 -9.74
N PHE A 28 7.45 5.96 -8.42
CA PHE A 28 6.96 7.01 -7.54
C PHE A 28 7.60 8.38 -7.84
N GLN A 29 8.92 8.41 -8.09
CA GLN A 29 9.60 9.66 -8.46
C GLN A 29 9.09 10.23 -9.79
N GLU A 30 8.86 9.39 -10.79
CA GLU A 30 8.27 9.80 -12.07
C GLU A 30 6.87 10.39 -11.89
N ASP A 31 6.04 9.78 -11.05
CA ASP A 31 4.72 10.31 -10.70
C ASP A 31 4.80 11.67 -10.01
N VAL A 32 5.76 11.86 -9.10
CA VAL A 32 5.98 13.15 -8.42
C VAL A 32 6.46 14.23 -9.38
N GLU A 33 7.37 13.92 -10.31
CA GLU A 33 7.81 14.87 -11.34
C GLU A 33 6.68 15.22 -12.33
N LYS A 34 5.84 14.23 -12.67
CA LYS A 34 4.62 14.45 -13.45
C LYS A 34 3.65 15.37 -12.72
N VAL A 35 3.47 15.20 -11.40
CA VAL A 35 2.66 16.11 -10.58
C VAL A 35 3.20 17.53 -10.66
N LYS A 36 4.51 17.73 -10.52
CA LYS A 36 5.10 19.09 -10.61
C LYS A 36 4.87 19.72 -11.98
N SER A 37 4.84 18.92 -13.03
CA SER A 37 4.69 19.38 -14.41
C SER A 37 3.23 19.59 -14.83
N SER A 38 2.32 18.75 -14.35
CA SER A 38 0.92 18.68 -14.82
C SER A 38 -0.14 19.03 -13.77
N GLY A 39 0.22 18.99 -12.48
CA GLY A 39 -0.71 19.10 -11.35
C GLY A 39 -1.56 17.85 -11.10
N ASP A 40 -1.35 16.76 -11.86
CA ASP A 40 -2.14 15.52 -11.72
C ASP A 40 -1.66 14.64 -10.56
N TRP A 41 -2.29 14.83 -9.40
CA TRP A 41 -1.99 14.07 -8.18
C TRP A 41 -2.56 12.65 -8.14
N LYS A 42 -3.31 12.21 -9.17
CA LYS A 42 -4.03 10.94 -9.13
C LYS A 42 -3.12 9.74 -8.84
N ALA A 43 -2.01 9.61 -9.58
CA ALA A 43 -1.11 8.47 -9.44
C ALA A 43 -0.41 8.40 -8.07
N VAL A 44 -0.06 9.58 -7.52
CA VAL A 44 0.54 9.73 -6.19
C VAL A 44 -0.50 9.44 -5.10
N HIS A 45 -1.72 9.95 -5.25
CA HIS A 45 -2.83 9.69 -4.35
C HIS A 45 -3.21 8.21 -4.32
N ASP A 46 -3.33 7.55 -5.48
CA ASP A 46 -3.65 6.12 -5.57
C ASP A 46 -2.55 5.26 -4.93
N PHE A 47 -1.28 5.66 -5.09
CA PHE A 47 -0.16 5.02 -4.39
C PHE A 47 -0.29 5.17 -2.87
N TYR A 48 -0.57 6.37 -2.37
CA TYR A 48 -0.77 6.59 -0.93
C TYR A 48 -1.94 5.78 -0.39
N LEU A 49 -3.07 5.77 -1.10
CA LEU A 49 -4.26 5.06 -0.69
C LEU A 49 -3.98 3.56 -0.57
N THR A 50 -3.30 2.98 -1.54
CA THR A 50 -2.95 1.54 -1.53
C THR A 50 -1.92 1.22 -0.45
N THR A 51 -0.84 2.00 -0.39
CA THR A 51 0.30 1.75 0.51
C THR A 51 -0.10 1.87 1.97
N PHE A 52 -0.90 2.88 2.32
CA PHE A 52 -1.26 3.16 3.71
C PHE A 52 -2.59 2.53 4.15
N ASP A 53 -3.28 1.79 3.28
CA ASP A 53 -4.50 1.05 3.64
C ASP A 53 -4.22 -0.25 4.40
N SER A 54 -2.99 -0.76 4.42
CA SER A 54 -2.69 -1.89 5.33
C SER A 54 -1.21 -2.01 5.68
N PHE A 55 -0.90 -2.69 6.78
CA PHE A 55 0.48 -3.00 7.15
C PHE A 55 1.21 -3.91 6.15
N PRO A 56 0.57 -4.95 5.58
CA PRO A 56 1.17 -5.74 4.51
C PRO A 56 1.58 -4.88 3.31
N GLU A 57 0.73 -3.96 2.86
CA GLU A 57 1.05 -3.09 1.71
C GLU A 57 2.13 -2.06 2.05
N LEU A 58 2.07 -1.48 3.25
CA LEU A 58 3.12 -0.58 3.74
C LEU A 58 4.47 -1.31 3.77
N ASN A 59 4.49 -2.53 4.30
CA ASN A 59 5.71 -3.33 4.36
C ASN A 59 6.18 -3.70 2.94
N ALA A 60 5.29 -4.14 2.05
CA ALA A 60 5.63 -4.49 0.68
C ALA A 60 6.18 -3.30 -0.13
N ALA A 61 5.62 -2.11 0.06
CA ALA A 61 6.04 -0.90 -0.64
C ALA A 61 7.43 -0.40 -0.19
N PHE A 62 7.76 -0.51 1.09
CA PHE A 62 9.00 0.04 1.63
C PHE A 62 10.12 -0.99 1.85
N LYS A 63 9.87 -2.29 1.67
CA LYS A 63 10.89 -3.33 1.82
C LYS A 63 11.95 -3.21 0.72
N LYS A 64 13.24 -3.24 1.10
CA LYS A 64 14.40 -3.08 0.21
C LYS A 64 14.55 -4.23 -0.80
N ASP A 65 14.37 -5.46 -0.33
CA ASP A 65 14.41 -6.68 -1.13
C ASP A 65 13.28 -7.60 -0.69
N ALA A 66 12.38 -7.94 -1.60
CA ALA A 66 11.29 -8.87 -1.32
C ALA A 66 11.81 -10.27 -0.92
N THR A 67 13.01 -10.62 -1.41
CA THR A 67 13.63 -11.95 -1.30
C THR A 67 14.73 -12.05 -0.22
N ALA A 68 15.18 -10.94 0.35
CA ALA A 68 16.23 -10.96 1.37
C ALA A 68 15.61 -11.17 2.77
N SER A 69 16.13 -12.15 3.51
CA SER A 69 15.82 -12.32 4.92
C SER A 69 16.60 -11.27 5.72
N PHE A 70 15.98 -10.13 6.00
CA PHE A 70 16.54 -9.10 6.88
C PHE A 70 16.40 -9.56 8.34
N ASN A 71 17.27 -10.48 8.75
CA ASN A 71 17.27 -11.06 10.09
C ASN A 71 18.42 -10.51 10.96
N THR A 72 19.07 -9.41 10.55
CA THR A 72 20.10 -8.74 11.34
C THR A 72 19.51 -7.52 12.03
N ILE A 73 19.75 -7.37 13.33
CA ILE A 73 19.24 -6.28 14.19
C ILE A 73 19.68 -4.89 13.66
N GLU A 74 20.73 -4.86 12.84
CA GLU A 74 21.32 -3.64 12.26
C GLU A 74 20.69 -3.20 10.92
N ASP A 75 19.97 -4.07 10.21
CA ASP A 75 19.30 -3.70 8.95
C ASP A 75 17.81 -4.00 9.04
N SER A 76 17.00 -2.95 9.22
CA SER A 76 15.54 -3.03 9.29
C SER A 76 14.90 -3.52 8.00
N GLY A 77 15.67 -3.72 6.92
CA GLY A 77 15.17 -4.23 5.64
C GLY A 77 14.27 -3.24 4.90
N ILE A 78 14.18 -2.01 5.40
CA ILE A 78 13.34 -0.94 4.90
C ILE A 78 14.20 0.04 4.10
N ASN A 79 13.67 0.49 2.97
CA ASN A 79 14.25 1.56 2.18
C ASN A 79 13.97 2.92 2.83
N ALA A 80 14.75 3.28 3.85
CA ALA A 80 14.58 4.56 4.57
C ALA A 80 14.66 5.79 3.64
N LYS A 81 15.45 5.73 2.56
CA LYS A 81 15.51 6.81 1.56
C LYS A 81 14.16 6.99 0.87
N PHE A 82 13.52 5.87 0.50
CA PHE A 82 12.20 5.91 -0.12
C PHE A 82 11.13 6.40 0.85
N VAL A 83 11.14 5.90 2.10
CA VAL A 83 10.23 6.37 3.16
C VAL A 83 10.32 7.88 3.33
N ASN A 84 11.54 8.43 3.45
CA ASN A 84 11.73 9.86 3.59
C ASN A 84 11.26 10.64 2.36
N ALA A 85 11.54 10.17 1.14
CA ALA A 85 11.09 10.83 -0.08
C ALA A 85 9.55 10.84 -0.20
N VAL A 86 8.89 9.74 0.17
CA VAL A 86 7.43 9.65 0.22
C VAL A 86 6.89 10.59 1.30
N TYR A 87 7.50 10.65 2.48
CA TYR A 87 7.10 11.57 3.55
C TYR A 87 7.25 13.06 3.15
N ASP A 88 8.39 13.42 2.55
CA ASP A 88 8.64 14.79 2.06
C ASP A 88 7.62 15.18 0.98
N THR A 89 7.29 14.24 0.09
CA THR A 89 6.25 14.45 -0.92
C THR A 89 4.89 14.65 -0.27
N LEU A 90 4.55 13.84 0.74
CA LEU A 90 3.28 13.93 1.46
C LEU A 90 3.08 15.31 2.09
N LEU A 91 4.13 15.89 2.69
CA LEU A 91 4.08 17.24 3.26
C LEU A 91 3.76 18.33 2.22
N ASN A 92 4.14 18.10 0.97
CA ASN A 92 3.91 19.03 -0.14
C ASN A 92 2.61 18.72 -0.93
N THR A 93 1.86 17.68 -0.56
CA THR A 93 0.59 17.34 -1.21
C THR A 93 -0.57 18.24 -0.74
N PRO A 94 -1.63 18.42 -1.56
CA PRO A 94 -2.89 19.01 -1.15
C PRO A 94 -3.49 18.42 0.14
N GLN A 95 -4.23 19.25 0.88
CA GLN A 95 -4.73 18.90 2.21
C GLN A 95 -5.74 17.72 2.20
N ASP A 96 -6.51 17.57 1.12
CA ASP A 96 -7.43 16.45 0.91
C ASP A 96 -6.69 15.11 0.77
N ILE A 97 -5.55 15.09 0.09
CA ILE A 97 -4.69 13.92 -0.03
C ILE A 97 -4.11 13.54 1.33
N GLN A 98 -3.54 14.51 2.06
CA GLN A 98 -2.99 14.28 3.40
C GLN A 98 -4.04 13.69 4.36
N LYS A 99 -5.27 14.22 4.34
CA LYS A 99 -6.39 13.71 5.16
C LYS A 99 -6.72 12.26 4.81
N THR A 100 -6.71 11.93 3.53
CA THR A 100 -6.97 10.57 3.05
C THR A 100 -5.88 9.60 3.51
N VAL A 101 -4.61 9.98 3.40
CA VAL A 101 -3.49 9.17 3.90
C VAL A 101 -3.60 8.93 5.40
N LEU A 102 -3.84 10.00 6.18
CA LEU A 102 -3.99 9.90 7.64
C LEU A 102 -5.16 8.98 8.02
N LYS A 103 -6.29 9.12 7.35
CA LYS A 103 -7.45 8.24 7.54
C LYS A 103 -7.10 6.78 7.22
N GLY A 104 -6.34 6.53 6.15
CA GLY A 104 -5.81 5.22 5.80
C GLY A 104 -4.99 4.62 6.93
N ILE A 105 -3.99 5.35 7.42
CA ILE A 105 -3.13 4.93 8.54
C ILE A 105 -3.96 4.60 9.79
N ILE A 106 -4.87 5.49 10.18
CA ILE A 106 -5.73 5.29 11.36
C ILE A 106 -6.58 4.03 11.17
N ASN A 107 -7.20 3.84 10.00
CA ASN A 107 -8.02 2.66 9.72
C ASN A 107 -7.20 1.36 9.75
N SER A 108 -6.00 1.39 9.18
CA SER A 108 -5.04 0.27 9.22
C SER A 108 -4.70 -0.10 10.67
N LEU A 109 -4.38 0.89 11.50
CA LEU A 109 -4.12 0.70 12.93
C LEU A 109 -5.33 0.16 13.68
N LEU A 110 -6.52 0.71 13.45
CA LEU A 110 -7.75 0.27 14.12
C LEU A 110 -8.15 -1.16 13.72
N ARG A 111 -7.88 -1.58 12.48
CA ARG A 111 -8.10 -2.95 12.03
C ARG A 111 -7.17 -3.93 12.73
N GLU A 112 -5.87 -3.63 12.79
CA GLU A 112 -4.89 -4.49 13.48
C GLU A 112 -5.05 -4.50 15.01
N TRP A 113 -5.45 -3.37 15.61
CA TRP A 113 -5.70 -3.31 17.06
C TRP A 113 -6.96 -4.08 17.46
N LYS A 114 -7.81 -4.49 16.52
CA LYS A 114 -8.94 -5.37 16.82
C LYS A 114 -8.54 -6.86 16.95
N GLY A 115 -7.29 -7.13 17.31
CA GLY A 115 -6.75 -8.43 17.71
C GLY A 115 -7.10 -8.80 19.14
#